data_AF-A0A3D1ZTE9-F1
#
_entry.id   AF-A0A3D1ZTE9-F1
#
_cell.length_a   1.000
_cell.length_b   1.000
_cell.length_c   1.000
_cell.angle_alpha   90.00
_cell.angle_beta   90.00
_cell.angle_gamma   90.00
#
_symmetry.space_group_name_H-M   'P 1'
#
loop_
_entity.id
_entity.type
_entity.pdbx_description
1 polymer ?
#
loop_
_entity_poly.entity_id
_entity_poly.type
_entity_poly.pdbx_seq_one_letter_code
_entity_poly.pdbx_strand_id
1 'polypeptide(L)'
;MDKRDYLVAQRIAVTKDIMSFVLKPVNGGICSFIPGQYLVMDLAALGIRREYSISYGDGLSYRIAVKREPAPLGQPDVPVGQGSNWLHDNLQAGDVISAWGPAGGFNLQRDSNLPVVLLSGGVGITPVLSMLHTLGKQGTRPTWFVHACENGEQHAYKDEVESLSAKYDKVQHRFVYRQPLASDRLGEDYHQQGFVNQA
;
A
#
# COMPACT_ATOMS: atom_id res chain seq x y z
N MET A 1 17.34 11.70 -10.68
CA MET A 1 16.66 11.75 -9.37
C MET A 1 17.71 11.62 -8.32
N ASP A 2 17.67 12.46 -7.29
CA ASP A 2 18.66 12.44 -6.22
C ASP A 2 18.31 11.37 -5.19
N LYS A 3 19.34 10.68 -4.70
CA LYS A 3 19.23 9.73 -3.59
C LYS A 3 19.08 10.53 -2.30
N ARG A 4 18.12 10.18 -1.45
CA ARG A 4 17.92 10.81 -0.14
C ARG A 4 17.81 9.75 0.96
N ASP A 5 18.22 10.14 2.15
CA ASP A 5 18.15 9.31 3.35
C ASP A 5 16.88 9.60 4.15
N TYR A 6 16.26 8.53 4.62
CA TYR A 6 15.04 8.56 5.41
C TYR A 6 15.24 7.77 6.71
N LEU A 7 14.91 8.40 7.82
CA LEU A 7 14.72 7.74 9.10
C LEU A 7 13.44 6.90 9.04
N VAL A 8 13.53 5.63 9.40
CA VAL A 8 12.38 4.77 9.64
C VAL A 8 11.78 5.19 10.98
N ALA A 9 10.80 6.07 10.94
CA ALA A 9 10.16 6.59 12.12
C ALA A 9 9.28 5.54 12.82
N GLN A 10 8.63 4.67 12.02
CA GLN A 10 7.75 3.61 12.53
C GLN A 10 7.81 2.39 11.62
N ARG A 11 7.62 1.22 12.24
CA ARG A 11 7.42 -0.08 11.62
C ARG A 11 6.12 -0.67 12.17
N ILE A 12 5.15 -0.96 11.31
CA ILE A 12 3.78 -1.29 11.72
C ILE A 12 3.35 -2.57 11.00
N ALA A 13 3.07 -3.63 11.76
CA ALA A 13 2.47 -4.84 11.20
C ALA A 13 1.03 -4.54 10.75
N VAL A 14 0.72 -4.79 9.48
CA VAL A 14 -0.61 -4.53 8.89
C VAL A 14 -1.40 -5.83 8.82
N THR A 15 -0.75 -6.87 8.30
CA THR A 15 -1.22 -8.26 8.29
C THR A 15 -0.05 -9.14 8.72
N LYS A 16 -0.26 -10.46 8.77
CA LYS A 16 0.84 -11.41 9.03
C LYS A 16 2.01 -11.28 8.03
N ASP A 17 1.70 -10.91 6.79
CA ASP A 17 2.64 -10.86 5.67
C ASP A 17 2.94 -9.45 5.17
N ILE A 18 2.25 -8.40 5.64
CA ILE A 18 2.48 -7.02 5.22
C ILE A 18 2.96 -6.15 6.39
N MET A 19 4.08 -5.47 6.17
CA MET A 19 4.67 -4.50 7.09
C MET A 19 4.68 -3.11 6.46
N SER A 20 4.21 -2.10 7.19
CA SER A 20 4.36 -0.70 6.81
C SER A 20 5.60 -0.08 7.42
N PHE A 21 6.21 0.84 6.68
CA PHE A 21 7.32 1.67 7.16
C PHE A 21 6.96 3.14 6.94
N VAL A 22 7.04 3.94 8.00
CA VAL A 22 6.90 5.40 7.93
C VAL A 22 8.29 6.01 7.81
N LEU A 23 8.55 6.68 6.70
CA LEU A 23 9.85 7.19 6.29
C LEU A 23 9.85 8.71 6.40
N LYS A 24 10.62 9.25 7.33
CA LYS A 24 10.84 10.69 7.49
C LYS A 24 12.18 11.08 6.89
N PRO A 25 12.27 12.15 6.08
CA PRO A 25 13.54 12.59 5.53
C PRO A 25 14.49 12.96 6.67
N VAL A 26 15.76 12.53 6.59
CA VAL A 26 16.78 12.93 7.58
C VAL A 26 17.09 14.42 7.46
N ASN A 27 17.08 14.94 6.23
CA ASN A 27 17.35 16.34 5.93
C ASN A 27 16.24 16.93 5.04
N GLY A 28 15.77 18.12 5.37
CA GLY A 28 14.74 18.83 4.61
C GLY A 28 13.35 18.18 4.71
N GLY A 29 12.55 18.33 3.67
CA GLY A 29 11.22 17.75 3.55
C GLY A 29 11.15 16.61 2.53
N ILE A 30 10.02 15.91 2.50
CA ILE A 30 9.74 14.95 1.44
C ILE A 30 9.57 15.69 0.10
N CYS A 31 9.92 15.04 -1.00
CA CYS A 31 9.54 15.55 -2.32
C CYS A 31 8.01 15.49 -2.47
N SER A 32 7.42 16.43 -3.21
CA SER A 32 6.04 16.27 -3.66
C SER A 32 5.92 15.03 -4.54
N PHE A 33 4.82 14.29 -4.38
CA PHE A 33 4.52 13.11 -5.20
C PHE A 33 3.09 13.18 -5.73
N ILE A 34 2.81 12.38 -6.77
CA ILE A 34 1.46 12.13 -7.25
C ILE A 34 1.03 10.74 -6.72
N PRO A 35 -0.12 10.61 -6.03
CA PRO A 35 -0.62 9.33 -5.54
C PRO A 35 -0.62 8.25 -6.63
N GLY A 36 -0.07 7.09 -6.30
CA GLY A 36 0.23 6.00 -7.25
C GLY A 36 1.72 5.85 -7.56
N GLN A 37 2.52 6.89 -7.34
CA GLN A 37 3.98 6.82 -7.47
C GLN A 37 4.64 5.97 -6.37
N TYR A 38 5.88 5.59 -6.62
CA TYR A 38 6.70 4.76 -5.74
C TYR A 38 8.04 5.40 -5.40
N LEU A 39 8.68 4.88 -4.35
CA LEU A 39 10.09 5.10 -4.04
C LEU A 39 10.92 3.92 -4.55
N VAL A 40 12.13 4.20 -5.02
CA VAL A 40 13.13 3.17 -5.33
C VAL A 40 14.03 3.03 -4.10
N MET A 41 13.78 2.02 -3.27
CA MET A 41 14.53 1.78 -2.05
C MET A 41 15.90 1.17 -2.36
N ASP A 42 16.95 1.71 -1.75
CA ASP A 42 18.31 1.20 -1.86
C ASP A 42 18.61 0.20 -0.72
N LEU A 43 18.59 -1.09 -1.04
CA LEU A 43 18.88 -2.14 -0.07
C LEU A 43 20.38 -2.46 -0.16
N ALA A 44 21.19 -1.51 0.30
CA ALA A 44 22.65 -1.54 0.14
C ALA A 44 23.29 -2.82 0.72
N ALA A 45 22.79 -3.33 1.85
CA ALA A 45 23.25 -4.57 2.47
C ALA A 45 23.11 -5.81 1.55
N LEU A 46 22.20 -5.75 0.57
CA LEU A 46 21.97 -6.78 -0.43
C LEU A 46 22.52 -6.40 -1.81
N GLY A 47 22.98 -5.17 -2.01
CA GLY A 47 23.39 -4.67 -3.33
C GLY A 47 22.25 -4.58 -4.36
N ILE A 48 20.99 -4.50 -3.91
CA ILE A 48 19.81 -4.45 -4.80
C ILE A 48 18.96 -3.21 -4.58
N ARG A 49 18.12 -2.90 -5.56
CA ARG A 49 17.09 -1.86 -5.48
C ARG A 49 15.72 -2.45 -5.71
N ARG A 50 14.70 -1.94 -5.00
CA ARG A 50 13.31 -2.37 -5.16
C ARG A 50 12.36 -1.20 -5.09
N GLU A 51 11.31 -1.28 -5.88
CA GLU A 51 10.28 -0.26 -5.98
C GLU A 51 9.15 -0.58 -5.00
N TYR A 52 8.72 0.40 -4.22
CA TYR A 52 7.58 0.27 -3.31
C TYR A 52 6.68 1.51 -3.45
N SER A 53 5.40 1.26 -3.78
CA SER A 53 4.41 2.31 -3.91
C SER A 53 4.25 3.08 -2.59
N ILE A 54 4.12 4.39 -2.70
CA ILE A 54 3.82 5.26 -1.56
C ILE A 54 2.35 5.06 -1.22
N SER A 55 2.07 4.34 -0.12
CA SER A 55 0.71 4.03 0.33
C SER A 55 0.04 5.21 1.05
N TYR A 56 0.82 6.16 1.55
CA TYR A 56 0.35 7.41 2.13
C TYR A 56 1.48 8.45 2.17
N GLY A 57 1.12 9.74 2.17
CA GLY A 57 2.06 10.82 2.49
C GLY A 57 1.31 12.08 2.94
N ASP A 58 1.89 12.79 3.90
CA ASP A 58 1.28 13.95 4.57
C ASP A 58 2.07 15.26 4.42
N GLY A 59 3.09 15.27 3.55
CA GLY A 59 4.01 16.39 3.40
C GLY A 59 5.18 16.37 4.38
N LEU A 60 5.15 15.50 5.39
CA LEU A 60 6.23 15.33 6.38
C LEU A 60 6.91 13.97 6.27
N SER A 61 6.17 12.95 5.83
CA SER A 61 6.66 11.58 5.71
C SER A 61 6.00 10.84 4.55
N TYR A 62 6.63 9.74 4.12
CA TYR A 62 6.00 8.73 3.30
C TYR A 62 5.64 7.51 4.14
N ARG A 63 4.61 6.77 3.73
CA ARG A 63 4.40 5.38 4.15
C ARG A 63 4.54 4.49 2.94
N ILE A 64 5.31 3.41 3.08
CA ILE A 64 5.30 2.28 2.13
C ILE A 64 4.77 1.04 2.85
N ALA A 65 4.21 0.09 2.10
CA ALA A 65 3.85 -1.23 2.61
C ALA A 65 4.53 -2.31 1.80
N VAL A 66 5.08 -3.30 2.49
CA VAL A 66 5.90 -4.36 1.92
C VAL A 66 5.27 -5.69 2.29
N LYS A 67 4.86 -6.46 1.29
CA LYS A 67 4.48 -7.86 1.49
C LYS A 67 5.72 -8.74 1.52
N ARG A 68 5.82 -9.64 2.50
CA ARG A 68 6.85 -10.68 2.57
C ARG A 68 6.59 -11.71 1.48
N GLU A 69 7.62 -12.03 0.71
CA GLU A 69 7.56 -13.03 -0.35
C GLU A 69 8.39 -14.25 0.07
N PRO A 70 7.80 -15.25 0.77
CA PRO A 70 8.50 -16.47 1.13
C PRO A 70 8.75 -17.36 -0.10
N ALA A 71 9.46 -18.47 0.09
CA ALA A 71 9.57 -19.50 -0.93
C ALA A 71 8.16 -20.00 -1.29
N PRO A 72 7.85 -20.21 -2.58
CA PRO A 72 6.56 -20.75 -2.99
C PRO A 72 6.26 -22.08 -2.32
N LEU A 73 4.98 -22.29 -1.95
CA LEU A 73 4.56 -23.52 -1.30
C LEU A 73 4.88 -24.74 -2.19
N GLY A 74 5.51 -25.75 -1.60
CA GLY A 74 5.92 -26.96 -2.31
C GLY A 74 7.18 -26.80 -3.18
N GLN A 75 7.84 -25.65 -3.16
CA GLN A 75 9.08 -25.39 -3.90
C GLN A 75 10.15 -24.76 -2.97
N PRO A 76 10.64 -25.50 -1.96
CA PRO A 76 11.58 -24.95 -0.97
C PRO A 76 12.93 -24.53 -1.57
N ASP A 77 13.29 -25.07 -2.73
CA ASP A 77 14.53 -24.74 -3.44
C ASP A 77 14.46 -23.41 -4.18
N VAL A 78 13.26 -22.85 -4.38
CA VAL A 78 13.09 -21.53 -4.98
C VAL A 78 13.43 -20.47 -3.93
N PRO A 79 14.41 -19.57 -4.19
CA PRO A 79 14.81 -18.57 -3.21
C PRO A 79 13.68 -17.62 -2.83
N VAL A 80 13.68 -17.20 -1.57
CA VAL A 80 12.75 -16.17 -1.07
C VAL A 80 12.99 -14.82 -1.76
N GLY A 81 12.00 -13.93 -1.71
CA GLY A 81 12.16 -12.54 -2.13
C GLY A 81 13.15 -11.80 -1.25
N GLN A 82 14.39 -11.63 -1.74
CA GLN A 82 15.49 -11.07 -0.95
C GLN A 82 15.14 -9.72 -0.30
N GLY A 83 14.61 -8.77 -1.08
CA GLY A 83 14.33 -7.42 -0.60
C GLY A 83 13.19 -7.33 0.41
N SER A 84 12.08 -8.02 0.16
CA SER A 84 10.94 -7.98 1.08
C SER A 84 11.23 -8.70 2.40
N ASN A 85 11.88 -9.86 2.35
CA ASN A 85 12.27 -10.56 3.58
C ASN A 85 13.30 -9.76 4.37
N TRP A 86 14.31 -9.18 3.71
CA TRP A 86 15.30 -8.35 4.41
C TRP A 86 14.66 -7.14 5.08
N LEU A 87 13.75 -6.42 4.41
CA LEU A 87 13.02 -5.30 5.00
C LEU A 87 12.19 -5.75 6.21
N HIS A 88 11.55 -6.91 6.13
CA HIS A 88 10.79 -7.44 7.27
C HIS A 88 11.68 -7.84 8.45
N ASP A 89 12.83 -8.46 8.19
CA ASP A 89 13.67 -9.07 9.22
C ASP A 89 14.67 -8.08 9.84
N ASN A 90 15.17 -7.12 9.05
CA ASN A 90 16.33 -6.31 9.42
C ASN A 90 16.01 -4.83 9.60
N LEU A 91 15.09 -4.26 8.83
CA LEU A 91 14.80 -2.84 8.92
C LEU A 91 13.93 -2.54 10.17
N GLN A 92 14.46 -1.78 11.11
CA GLN A 92 13.80 -1.40 12.36
C GLN A 92 13.50 0.10 12.42
N ALA A 93 12.62 0.48 13.36
CA ALA A 93 12.43 1.89 13.69
C ALA A 93 13.73 2.46 14.28
N GLY A 94 14.12 3.66 13.86
CA GLY A 94 15.39 4.28 14.20
C GLY A 94 16.49 4.11 13.12
N ASP A 95 16.35 3.12 12.23
CA ASP A 95 17.30 2.94 11.14
C ASP A 95 17.17 4.03 10.08
N VAL A 96 18.25 4.23 9.33
CA VAL A 96 18.26 5.10 8.16
C VAL A 96 18.36 4.25 6.90
N ILE A 97 17.47 4.51 5.95
CA ILE A 97 17.42 3.86 4.64
C ILE A 97 17.38 4.90 3.54
N SER A 98 18.11 4.65 2.46
CA SER A 98 18.12 5.56 1.31
C SER A 98 17.11 5.16 0.25
N ALA A 99 16.58 6.15 -0.47
CA ALA A 99 15.72 5.93 -1.62
C ALA A 99 15.84 7.03 -2.68
N TRP A 100 15.52 6.69 -3.92
CA TRP A 100 15.25 7.65 -5.00
C TRP A 100 13.74 7.83 -5.21
N GLY A 101 13.39 8.88 -5.93
CA GLY A 101 12.02 9.20 -6.30
C GLY A 101 11.45 10.33 -5.44
N PRO A 102 10.11 10.50 -5.45
CA PRO A 102 9.07 9.67 -6.07
C PRO A 102 9.19 9.51 -7.59
N ALA A 103 8.75 8.36 -8.13
CA ALA A 103 8.75 8.05 -9.57
C ALA A 103 7.51 7.23 -9.99
N GLY A 104 7.29 7.08 -11.30
CA GLY A 104 6.28 6.19 -11.86
C GLY A 104 5.15 6.90 -12.64
N GLY A 105 4.68 6.25 -13.70
CA GLY A 105 3.63 6.76 -14.60
C GLY A 105 2.21 6.34 -14.23
N PHE A 106 2.03 5.32 -13.37
CA PHE A 106 0.73 4.96 -12.82
C PHE A 106 0.40 5.87 -11.64
N ASN A 107 -0.38 6.92 -11.89
CA ASN A 107 -0.69 7.91 -10.86
C ASN A 107 -2.05 8.59 -11.09
N LEU A 108 -2.54 9.25 -10.05
CA LEU A 108 -3.84 9.92 -10.07
C LEU A 108 -3.80 11.17 -10.96
N GLN A 109 -4.64 11.19 -12.00
CA GLN A 109 -4.88 12.40 -12.80
C GLN A 109 -5.64 13.44 -11.97
N ARG A 110 -4.93 14.49 -11.53
CA ARG A 110 -5.48 15.52 -10.63
C ARG A 110 -6.39 16.52 -11.32
N ASP A 111 -6.18 16.77 -12.61
CA ASP A 111 -6.92 17.79 -13.37
C ASP A 111 -8.22 17.25 -14.01
N SER A 112 -8.59 16.00 -13.70
CA SER A 112 -9.82 15.38 -14.17
C SER A 112 -10.91 15.44 -13.11
N ASN A 113 -12.13 15.78 -13.54
CA ASN A 113 -13.34 15.71 -12.72
C ASN A 113 -14.15 14.42 -12.97
N LEU A 114 -13.63 13.49 -13.78
CA LEU A 114 -14.33 12.24 -14.06
C LEU A 114 -14.38 11.35 -12.82
N PRO A 115 -15.46 10.54 -12.66
CA PRO A 115 -15.51 9.54 -11.60
C PRO A 115 -14.34 8.56 -11.66
N VAL A 116 -13.97 7.98 -10.51
CA VAL A 116 -12.80 7.09 -10.38
C VAL A 116 -13.22 5.72 -9.88
N VAL A 117 -12.70 4.68 -10.50
CA VAL A 117 -12.71 3.32 -9.96
C VAL A 117 -11.29 2.93 -9.59
N LEU A 118 -11.07 2.65 -8.31
CA LEU A 118 -9.82 2.17 -7.75
C LEU A 118 -9.94 0.67 -7.52
N LEU A 119 -9.37 -0.14 -8.42
CA LEU A 119 -9.41 -1.60 -8.34
C LEU A 119 -8.05 -2.15 -7.89
N SER A 120 -8.04 -3.00 -6.88
CA SER A 120 -6.80 -3.61 -6.37
C SER A 120 -6.97 -5.03 -5.86
N GLY A 121 -5.85 -5.76 -5.79
CA GLY A 121 -5.77 -7.09 -5.21
C GLY A 121 -4.54 -7.25 -4.31
N GLY A 122 -4.70 -7.82 -3.11
CA GLY A 122 -3.61 -8.05 -2.15
C GLY A 122 -2.77 -6.79 -1.88
N VAL A 123 -1.43 -6.90 -1.91
CA VAL A 123 -0.55 -5.73 -1.66
C VAL A 123 -0.66 -4.62 -2.72
N GLY A 124 -1.32 -4.90 -3.87
CA GLY A 124 -1.66 -3.91 -4.87
C GLY A 124 -2.61 -2.81 -4.38
N ILE A 125 -3.15 -2.94 -3.16
CA ILE A 125 -3.87 -1.86 -2.46
C ILE A 125 -3.03 -0.60 -2.25
N THR A 126 -1.70 -0.74 -2.16
CA THR A 126 -0.81 0.35 -1.75
C THR A 126 -0.91 1.63 -2.60
N PRO A 127 -0.74 1.61 -3.94
CA PRO A 127 -0.86 2.84 -4.73
C PRO A 127 -2.28 3.41 -4.69
N VAL A 128 -3.31 2.55 -4.72
CA VAL A 128 -4.71 3.01 -4.78
C VAL A 128 -5.21 3.56 -3.44
N LEU A 129 -4.68 3.10 -2.30
CA LEU A 129 -4.98 3.68 -0.98
C LEU A 129 -4.48 5.13 -0.92
N SER A 130 -3.30 5.39 -1.47
CA SER A 130 -2.75 6.75 -1.59
C SER A 130 -3.65 7.65 -2.46
N MET A 131 -4.18 7.10 -3.56
CA MET A 131 -5.15 7.81 -4.41
C MET A 131 -6.46 8.07 -3.67
N LEU A 132 -6.97 7.09 -2.92
CA LEU A 132 -8.19 7.19 -2.13
C LEU A 132 -8.11 8.31 -1.10
N HIS A 133 -6.99 8.42 -0.36
CA HIS A 133 -6.74 9.52 0.57
C HIS A 133 -6.87 10.89 -0.10
N THR A 134 -6.31 11.02 -1.30
CA THR A 134 -6.33 12.28 -2.05
C THR A 134 -7.74 12.59 -2.56
N LEU A 135 -8.41 11.61 -3.17
CA LEU A 135 -9.76 11.76 -3.71
C LEU A 135 -10.79 12.07 -2.61
N GLY A 136 -10.71 11.39 -1.46
CA GLY A 136 -11.56 11.65 -0.31
C GLY A 136 -11.41 13.08 0.20
N LYS A 137 -10.17 13.53 0.42
CA LYS A 137 -9.88 14.92 0.85
C LYS A 137 -10.33 15.97 -0.17
N GLN A 138 -10.20 15.69 -1.46
CA GLN A 138 -10.68 16.58 -2.52
C GLN A 138 -12.21 16.68 -2.53
N GLY A 139 -12.92 15.58 -2.33
CA GLY A 139 -14.38 15.55 -2.22
C GLY A 139 -15.14 15.98 -3.49
N THR A 140 -14.46 16.10 -4.63
CA THR A 140 -15.08 16.56 -5.88
C THR A 140 -15.58 15.41 -6.75
N ARG A 141 -14.92 14.25 -6.73
CA ARG A 141 -15.12 13.14 -7.67
C ARG A 141 -15.79 11.94 -7.00
N PRO A 142 -16.89 11.39 -7.55
CA PRO A 142 -17.38 10.08 -7.14
C PRO A 142 -16.28 9.03 -7.29
N THR A 143 -16.03 8.26 -6.23
CA THR A 143 -14.93 7.31 -6.15
C THR A 143 -15.45 5.96 -5.65
N TRP A 144 -15.23 4.91 -6.43
CA TRP A 144 -15.48 3.53 -6.02
C TRP A 144 -14.16 2.83 -5.76
N PHE A 145 -14.00 2.31 -4.56
CA PHE A 145 -12.85 1.53 -4.14
C PHE A 145 -13.22 0.05 -4.10
N VAL A 146 -12.60 -0.76 -4.95
CA VAL A 146 -12.83 -2.21 -5.00
C VAL A 146 -11.53 -2.92 -4.65
N HIS A 147 -11.53 -3.69 -3.57
CA HIS A 147 -10.36 -4.43 -3.13
C HIS A 147 -10.67 -5.91 -2.99
N ALA A 148 -9.81 -6.74 -3.58
CA ALA A 148 -9.87 -8.18 -3.46
C ALA A 148 -8.69 -8.75 -2.67
N CYS A 149 -8.95 -9.67 -1.74
CA CYS A 149 -7.91 -10.40 -1.03
C CYS A 149 -8.39 -11.83 -0.74
N GLU A 150 -7.55 -12.63 -0.08
CA GLU A 150 -7.89 -14.01 0.21
C GLU A 150 -9.03 -14.10 1.23
N ASN A 151 -8.89 -13.40 2.35
CA ASN A 151 -9.80 -13.40 3.49
C ASN A 151 -9.46 -12.25 4.46
N GLY A 152 -10.14 -12.20 5.61
CA GLY A 152 -9.96 -11.16 6.62
C GLY A 152 -8.55 -11.06 7.22
N GLU A 153 -7.83 -12.17 7.35
CA GLU A 153 -6.45 -12.15 7.88
C GLU A 153 -5.44 -11.49 6.92
N GLN A 154 -5.75 -11.45 5.62
CA GLN A 154 -4.90 -10.87 4.58
C GLN A 154 -5.43 -9.52 4.08
N HIS A 155 -6.51 -9.00 4.66
CA HIS A 155 -7.09 -7.72 4.24
C HIS A 155 -6.33 -6.55 4.88
N ALA A 156 -5.31 -6.08 4.17
CA ALA A 156 -4.57 -4.90 4.59
C ALA A 156 -5.43 -3.63 4.55
N TYR A 157 -5.34 -2.81 5.59
CA TYR A 157 -5.94 -1.46 5.65
C TYR A 157 -7.48 -1.40 5.55
N LYS A 158 -8.20 -2.48 5.87
CA LYS A 158 -9.68 -2.51 5.90
C LYS A 158 -10.26 -1.31 6.64
N ASP A 159 -9.90 -1.16 7.91
CA ASP A 159 -10.41 -0.10 8.80
C ASP A 159 -10.09 1.31 8.28
N GLU A 160 -8.93 1.48 7.62
CA GLU A 160 -8.51 2.76 7.06
C GLU A 160 -9.38 3.13 5.85
N VAL A 161 -9.69 2.16 4.98
CA VAL A 161 -10.61 2.36 3.84
C VAL A 161 -12.02 2.64 4.34
N GLU A 162 -12.53 1.85 5.29
CA GLU A 162 -13.86 2.03 5.88
C GLU A 162 -14.00 3.41 6.52
N SER A 163 -12.97 3.85 7.26
CA SER A 163 -12.92 5.19 7.86
C SER A 163 -12.97 6.31 6.81
N LEU A 164 -12.29 6.13 5.67
CA LEU A 164 -12.31 7.10 4.57
C LEU A 164 -13.70 7.14 3.90
N SER A 165 -14.33 5.99 3.67
CA SER A 165 -15.69 5.91 3.12
C SER A 165 -16.73 6.52 4.06
N ALA A 166 -16.64 6.27 5.36
CA ALA A 166 -17.54 6.85 6.35
C ALA A 166 -17.36 8.37 6.49
N LYS A 167 -16.15 8.87 6.25
CA LYS A 167 -15.83 10.30 6.38
C LYS A 167 -16.21 11.13 5.14
N TYR A 168 -16.16 10.54 3.95
CA TYR A 168 -16.33 11.27 2.69
C TYR A 168 -17.45 10.69 1.84
N ASP A 169 -18.57 11.40 1.73
CA ASP A 169 -19.82 10.92 1.08
C ASP A 169 -19.65 10.46 -0.38
N LYS A 170 -18.64 10.97 -1.09
CA LYS A 170 -18.34 10.58 -2.48
C LYS A 170 -17.47 9.33 -2.61
N VAL A 171 -17.08 8.72 -1.50
CA VAL A 171 -16.25 7.51 -1.47
C VAL A 171 -17.12 6.32 -1.08
N GLN A 172 -17.20 5.35 -1.98
CA GLN A 172 -17.84 4.06 -1.74
C GLN A 172 -16.78 2.96 -1.79
N HIS A 173 -16.91 1.92 -0.98
CA HIS A 173 -16.01 0.77 -1.04
C HIS A 173 -16.76 -0.55 -1.24
N ARG A 174 -16.05 -1.54 -1.77
CA ARG A 174 -16.50 -2.92 -1.89
C ARG A 174 -15.31 -3.85 -1.71
N PHE A 175 -15.48 -4.84 -0.85
CA PHE A 175 -14.45 -5.83 -0.53
C PHE A 175 -14.84 -7.21 -1.05
N VAL A 176 -13.90 -7.90 -1.67
CA VAL A 176 -14.12 -9.22 -2.27
C VAL A 176 -13.12 -10.21 -1.66
N TYR A 177 -13.61 -11.26 -1.01
CA TYR A 177 -12.77 -12.29 -0.40
C TYR A 177 -12.82 -13.57 -1.22
N ARG A 178 -11.67 -14.08 -1.64
CA ARG A 178 -11.60 -15.29 -2.48
C ARG A 178 -12.00 -16.54 -1.70
N GLN A 179 -11.48 -16.70 -0.49
CA GLN A 179 -11.70 -17.82 0.41
C GLN A 179 -11.89 -17.32 1.85
N PRO A 180 -13.04 -16.70 2.18
CA PRO A 180 -13.33 -16.19 3.52
C PRO A 180 -13.14 -17.26 4.59
N LEU A 181 -12.64 -16.85 5.74
CA LEU A 181 -12.55 -17.71 6.93
C LEU A 181 -13.94 -17.89 7.55
N ALA A 182 -14.10 -18.90 8.41
CA ALA A 182 -15.35 -19.11 9.14
C ALA A 182 -15.75 -17.91 10.03
N SER A 183 -14.78 -17.07 10.42
CA SER A 183 -15.00 -15.84 11.17
C SER A 183 -15.41 -14.64 10.32
N ASP A 184 -15.19 -14.68 9.00
CA ASP A 184 -15.47 -13.57 8.10
C ASP A 184 -16.97 -13.53 7.75
N ARG A 185 -17.64 -12.42 8.03
CA ARG A 185 -19.09 -12.26 7.83
C ARG A 185 -19.41 -11.49 6.55
N LEU A 186 -20.18 -12.11 5.66
CA LEU A 186 -20.68 -11.45 4.45
C LEU A 186 -21.65 -10.32 4.81
N GLY A 187 -21.46 -9.15 4.22
CA GLY A 187 -22.23 -7.93 4.49
C GLY A 187 -21.68 -7.08 5.64
N GLU A 188 -20.70 -7.58 6.39
CA GLU A 188 -20.02 -6.85 7.46
C GLU A 188 -18.51 -6.74 7.19
N ASP A 189 -17.84 -7.87 6.99
CA ASP A 189 -16.38 -7.90 6.79
C ASP A 189 -15.99 -7.80 5.32
N TYR A 190 -16.85 -8.31 4.45
CA TYR A 190 -16.67 -8.30 3.02
C TYR A 190 -18.03 -8.31 2.31
N HIS A 191 -18.02 -8.01 1.01
CA HIS A 191 -19.24 -7.77 0.24
C HIS A 191 -19.51 -8.86 -0.81
N GLN A 192 -18.50 -9.67 -1.14
CA GLN A 192 -18.61 -10.72 -2.15
C GLN A 192 -17.57 -11.82 -1.96
N GLN A 193 -17.97 -13.08 -2.15
CA GLN A 193 -17.05 -14.21 -2.19
C GLN A 193 -16.56 -14.50 -3.63
N GLY A 194 -15.29 -14.88 -3.77
CA GLY A 194 -14.69 -15.33 -5.03
C GLY A 194 -13.84 -14.26 -5.71
N PHE A 195 -14.07 -14.01 -6.99
CA PHE A 195 -13.33 -13.04 -7.79
C PHE A 195 -14.17 -11.80 -8.06
N VAL A 196 -13.51 -10.69 -8.39
CA VAL A 196 -14.18 -9.49 -8.92
C VAL A 196 -14.76 -9.85 -10.29
N ASN A 197 -16.08 -10.02 -10.37
CA ASN A 197 -16.76 -10.49 -11.59
C ASN A 197 -18.07 -9.74 -11.91
N GLN A 198 -18.58 -8.91 -11.00
CA GLN A 198 -19.74 -8.06 -11.20
C GLN A 198 -19.47 -6.71 -10.53
N ALA A 199 -19.53 -5.64 -11.33
CA ALA A 199 -19.51 -4.25 -10.88
C ALA A 199 -20.95 -3.74 -10.80
#